data_AF-A0AAV6CP64-F1
#
_entry.id   AF-A0AAV6CP64-F1
#
_cell.length_a   1.000
_cell.length_b   1.000
_cell.length_c   1.000
_cell.angle_alpha   90.00
_cell.angle_beta   90.00
_cell.angle_gamma   90.00
#
_symmetry.space_group_name_H-M   'P 1'
#
loop_
_entity.id
_entity.type
_entity.pdbx_description
1 polymer ?
#
loop_
_entity_poly.entity_id
_entity_poly.type
_entity_poly.pdbx_seq_one_letter_code
_entity_poly.pdbx_strand_id
1 'polypeptide(L)'
;AFSLGLTWLGHGDDARARRFAKAPDAVARIAALGPRVIRLARGGNVTARLVVGAEAAALAWSLAHVARALHLEEKTVVSWAGSLMGEEHFRAQVWRWARRQGLRIAPRAPRESALDAAARLAAARGR
;
A
#
# COMPACT_ATOMS: atom_id res chain seq x y z
N ALA A 1 -1.11 2.79 4.13
CA ALA A 1 -2.28 3.70 4.10
C ALA A 1 -1.86 5.14 4.38
N PHE A 2 -1.08 5.37 5.44
CA PHE A 2 -0.55 6.69 5.80
C PHE A 2 0.17 7.42 4.66
N SER A 3 1.19 6.82 4.03
CA SER A 3 1.95 7.43 2.92
C SER A 3 1.02 7.98 1.81
N LEU A 4 0.12 7.14 1.29
CA LEU A 4 -0.89 7.56 0.32
C LEU A 4 -1.75 8.75 0.78
N GLY A 5 -2.16 8.77 2.05
CA GLY A 5 -2.90 9.89 2.63
C GLY A 5 -2.05 11.16 2.74
N LEU A 6 -0.78 11.02 3.11
CA LEU A 6 0.16 12.12 3.21
C LEU A 6 0.46 12.73 1.84
N THR A 7 0.77 11.90 0.84
CA THR A 7 0.98 12.31 -0.56
C THR A 7 -0.28 13.00 -1.11
N TRP A 8 -1.47 12.47 -0.82
CA TRP A 8 -2.73 13.13 -1.19
C TRP A 8 -2.89 14.52 -0.57
N LEU A 9 -2.49 14.70 0.70
CA LEU A 9 -2.53 16.01 1.35
C LEU A 9 -1.51 16.97 0.72
N GLY A 10 -0.32 16.50 0.34
CA GLY A 10 0.70 17.30 -0.34
C GLY A 10 0.33 17.76 -1.74
N HIS A 11 -0.57 17.04 -2.42
CA HIS A 11 -1.14 17.45 -3.72
C HIS A 11 -2.48 18.22 -3.59
N GLY A 12 -2.95 18.45 -2.37
CA GLY A 12 -4.19 19.18 -2.08
C GLY A 12 -3.94 20.64 -1.69
N ASP A 13 -5.02 21.31 -1.28
CA ASP A 13 -4.98 22.65 -0.69
C ASP A 13 -4.27 22.61 0.69
N ASP A 14 -3.28 23.47 0.91
CA ASP A 14 -2.54 23.63 2.16
C ASP A 14 -3.46 23.79 3.39
N ALA A 15 -4.61 24.45 3.23
CA ALA A 15 -5.59 24.59 4.31
C ALA A 15 -6.14 23.23 4.76
N ARG A 16 -6.24 22.26 3.86
CA ARG A 16 -6.62 20.87 4.16
C ARG A 16 -5.51 20.16 4.92
N ALA A 17 -4.26 20.28 4.50
CA ALA A 17 -3.12 19.65 5.18
C ALA A 17 -2.93 20.17 6.62
N ARG A 18 -3.09 21.48 6.83
CA ARG A 18 -2.99 22.12 8.15
C ARG A 18 -4.02 21.59 9.16
N ARG A 19 -5.19 21.12 8.72
CA ARG A 19 -6.22 20.52 9.60
C ARG A 19 -5.81 19.16 10.18
N PHE A 20 -4.88 18.44 9.53
CA PHE A 20 -4.39 17.16 10.02
C PHE A 20 -3.15 17.34 10.92
N ALA A 21 -2.28 18.31 10.61
CA ALA A 21 -1.03 18.52 11.35
C ALA A 21 -1.21 18.86 12.84
N LYS A 22 -2.33 19.50 13.20
CA LYS A 22 -2.64 19.91 14.58
C LYS A 22 -3.53 18.92 15.34
N ALA A 23 -3.88 17.80 14.73
CA ALA A 23 -4.78 16.82 15.36
C ALA A 23 -3.98 15.83 16.24
N PRO A 24 -4.46 15.51 17.46
CA PRO A 24 -3.78 14.56 18.35
C PRO A 24 -3.72 13.13 17.75
N ASP A 25 -4.61 12.82 16.82
CA ASP A 25 -4.74 11.55 16.10
C ASP A 25 -4.34 11.67 14.61
N ALA A 26 -3.46 12.62 14.28
CA ALA A 26 -3.05 12.95 12.91
C ALA A 26 -2.69 11.72 12.07
N VAL A 27 -1.89 10.80 12.61
CA VAL A 27 -1.44 9.59 11.89
C VAL A 27 -2.63 8.73 11.47
N ALA A 28 -3.55 8.45 12.39
CA ALA A 28 -4.72 7.62 12.11
C ALA A 28 -5.65 8.31 11.09
N ARG A 29 -5.86 9.61 11.24
CA ARG A 29 -6.70 10.40 10.31
C ARG A 29 -6.11 10.49 8.92
N ILE A 30 -4.80 10.67 8.80
CA ILE A 30 -4.10 10.66 7.51
C ILE A 30 -4.18 9.27 6.89
N ALA A 31 -3.95 8.20 7.66
CA ALA A 31 -4.09 6.83 7.17
C ALA A 31 -5.50 6.51 6.66
N ALA A 32 -6.53 7.03 7.33
CA ALA A 32 -7.94 6.87 6.94
C ALA A 32 -8.27 7.54 5.59
N LEU A 33 -7.44 8.47 5.09
CA LEU A 33 -7.62 9.04 3.76
C LEU A 33 -7.33 8.01 2.65
N GLY A 34 -6.45 7.04 2.88
CA GLY A 34 -6.00 6.10 1.86
C GLY A 34 -7.14 5.44 1.06
N PRO A 35 -8.10 4.75 1.69
CA PRO A 35 -9.24 4.15 1.00
C PRO A 35 -10.11 5.16 0.25
N ARG A 36 -10.28 6.38 0.79
CA ARG A 36 -11.01 7.46 0.12
C ARG A 36 -10.30 7.90 -1.16
N VAL A 37 -8.98 8.04 -1.14
CA VAL A 37 -8.18 8.45 -2.31
C VAL A 37 -8.28 7.39 -3.41
N ILE A 38 -8.24 6.10 -3.07
CA ILE A 38 -8.45 5.01 -4.04
C ILE A 38 -9.85 5.09 -4.68
N ARG A 39 -10.90 5.31 -3.87
CA ARG A 39 -12.28 5.47 -4.38
C ARG A 39 -12.39 6.66 -5.33
N LEU A 40 -11.77 7.80 -5.00
CA LEU A 40 -11.75 8.98 -5.88
C LEU A 40 -11.03 8.70 -7.20
N ALA A 41 -9.90 7.99 -7.16
CA ALA A 41 -9.16 7.61 -8.36
C ALA A 41 -9.99 6.71 -9.29
N ARG A 42 -10.72 5.73 -8.71
CA ARG A 42 -11.66 4.88 -9.44
C ARG A 42 -12.81 5.71 -10.05
N GLY A 43 -13.31 6.69 -9.31
CA GLY A 43 -14.36 7.60 -9.74
C GLY A 43 -13.95 8.67 -10.76
N GLY A 44 -12.70 8.68 -11.25
CA GLY A 44 -12.29 9.60 -12.31
C GLY A 44 -11.45 10.79 -11.88
N ASN A 45 -11.24 11.00 -10.58
CA ASN A 45 -10.46 12.14 -10.12
C ASN A 45 -8.99 12.03 -10.57
N VAL A 46 -8.56 12.99 -11.40
CA VAL A 46 -7.23 12.99 -12.04
C VAL A 46 -6.10 13.06 -11.02
N THR A 47 -6.19 13.97 -10.04
CA THR A 47 -5.17 14.11 -8.98
C THR A 47 -5.06 12.82 -8.16
N ALA A 48 -6.20 12.22 -7.78
CA ALA A 48 -6.19 10.97 -7.03
C ALA A 48 -5.59 9.82 -7.85
N ARG A 49 -5.84 9.76 -9.16
CA ARG A 49 -5.21 8.78 -10.07
C ARG A 49 -3.69 8.94 -10.10
N LEU A 50 -3.19 10.17 -10.20
CA LEU A 50 -1.75 10.46 -10.18
C LEU A 50 -1.12 10.03 -8.85
N VAL A 51 -1.72 10.42 -7.72
CA VAL A 51 -1.26 10.06 -6.38
C VAL A 51 -1.25 8.54 -6.18
N VAL A 52 -2.34 7.85 -6.51
CA VAL A 52 -2.42 6.38 -6.41
C VAL A 52 -1.39 5.71 -7.33
N GLY A 53 -1.20 6.21 -8.54
CA GLY A 53 -0.23 5.70 -9.50
C GLY A 53 1.21 5.83 -9.00
N ALA A 54 1.55 6.99 -8.45
CA ALA A 54 2.88 7.29 -7.90
C ALA A 54 3.19 6.40 -6.68
N GLU A 55 2.25 6.27 -5.73
CA GLU A 55 2.41 5.41 -4.56
C GLU A 55 2.53 3.93 -4.95
N ALA A 56 1.73 3.47 -5.91
CA ALA A 56 1.84 2.10 -6.41
C ALA A 56 3.20 1.84 -7.09
N ALA A 57 3.73 2.82 -7.83
CA ALA A 57 5.05 2.74 -8.44
C ALA A 57 6.19 2.73 -7.40
N ALA A 58 6.11 3.59 -6.39
CA ALA A 58 7.09 3.65 -5.30
C ALA A 58 7.15 2.34 -4.49
N LEU A 59 5.98 1.74 -4.20
CA LEU A 59 5.93 0.44 -3.55
C LEU A 59 6.52 -0.66 -4.43
N ALA A 60 6.21 -0.66 -5.74
CA ALA A 60 6.79 -1.59 -6.70
C ALA A 60 8.31 -1.46 -6.82
N TRP A 61 8.84 -0.23 -6.77
CA TRP A 61 10.27 0.01 -6.75
C TRP A 61 10.93 -0.57 -5.50
N SER A 62 10.30 -0.38 -4.33
CA SER A 62 10.76 -0.96 -3.06
C SER A 62 10.76 -2.49 -3.11
N LEU A 63 9.71 -3.10 -3.68
CA LEU A 63 9.64 -4.53 -3.94
C LEU A 63 10.80 -5.01 -4.82
N ALA A 64 11.12 -4.29 -5.90
CA ALA A 64 12.21 -4.64 -6.80
C ALA A 64 13.59 -4.49 -6.16
N HIS A 65 13.75 -3.50 -5.29
CA HIS A 65 14.96 -3.34 -4.50
C HIS A 65 15.16 -4.53 -3.55
N VAL A 66 14.13 -4.89 -2.78
CA VAL A 66 14.17 -6.03 -1.84
C VAL A 66 14.40 -7.34 -2.57
N ALA A 67 13.70 -7.58 -3.69
CA ALA A 67 13.87 -8.80 -4.47
C ALA A 67 15.30 -8.99 -4.97
N ARG A 68 15.94 -7.91 -5.45
CA ARG A 68 17.36 -7.94 -5.85
C ARG A 68 18.29 -8.19 -4.68
N ALA A 69 18.08 -7.52 -3.56
CA ALA A 69 18.89 -7.70 -2.35
C ALA A 69 18.81 -9.14 -1.79
N LEU A 70 17.70 -9.82 -2.03
CA LEU A 70 17.47 -11.20 -1.64
C LEU A 70 17.79 -12.23 -2.75
N HIS A 71 18.35 -11.79 -3.88
CA HIS A 71 18.66 -12.64 -5.04
C HIS A 71 17.47 -13.47 -5.54
N LEU A 72 16.26 -12.88 -5.53
CA LEU A 72 15.04 -13.51 -6.02
C LEU A 72 14.95 -13.37 -7.55
N GLU A 73 15.74 -14.19 -8.25
CA GLU A 73 15.88 -14.15 -9.72
C GLU A 73 14.78 -14.97 -10.44
N GLU A 74 14.21 -15.94 -9.74
CA GLU A 74 13.15 -16.80 -10.28
C GLU A 74 11.73 -16.26 -10.02
N LYS A 75 10.75 -16.97 -10.58
CA LYS A 75 9.33 -16.66 -10.36
C LYS A 75 9.01 -16.76 -8.87
N THR A 76 8.78 -15.62 -8.24
CA THR A 76 8.59 -15.51 -6.79
C THR A 76 7.10 -15.48 -6.45
N VAL A 77 6.67 -16.39 -5.56
CA VAL A 77 5.32 -16.33 -4.98
C VAL A 77 5.29 -15.21 -3.94
N VAL A 78 4.38 -14.25 -4.12
CA VAL A 78 4.22 -13.12 -3.21
C VAL A 78 2.82 -13.11 -2.62
N SER A 79 2.72 -12.78 -1.35
CA SER A 79 1.43 -12.49 -0.71
C SER A 79 1.37 -11.02 -0.32
N TRP A 80 0.28 -10.61 0.30
CA TRP A 80 0.08 -9.21 0.70
C TRP A 80 -0.64 -9.11 2.04
N ALA A 81 -0.43 -7.97 2.68
CA ALA A 81 -1.08 -7.61 3.93
C ALA A 81 -1.34 -6.09 3.96
N GLY A 82 -2.17 -5.68 4.92
CA GLY A 82 -2.54 -4.28 5.13
C GLY A 82 -3.67 -3.80 4.23
N SER A 83 -4.37 -2.76 4.69
CA SER A 83 -5.62 -2.28 4.09
C SER A 83 -5.48 -1.84 2.64
N LEU A 84 -4.39 -1.15 2.27
CA LEU A 84 -4.18 -0.71 0.88
C LEU A 84 -3.98 -1.87 -0.09
N MET A 85 -3.21 -2.89 0.30
CA MET A 85 -3.04 -4.06 -0.56
C MET A 85 -4.25 -4.99 -0.50
N GLY A 86 -5.16 -4.81 0.46
CA GLY A 86 -6.49 -5.41 0.46
C GLY A 86 -7.36 -4.90 -0.71
N GLU A 87 -7.23 -3.63 -1.07
CA GLU A 87 -7.93 -3.02 -2.22
C GLU A 87 -7.41 -3.57 -3.55
N GLU A 88 -8.27 -4.29 -4.28
CA GLU A 88 -7.90 -4.98 -5.51
C GLU A 88 -7.33 -4.04 -6.58
N HIS A 89 -7.94 -2.86 -6.76
CA HIS A 89 -7.50 -1.89 -7.76
C HIS A 89 -6.09 -1.36 -7.47
N PHE A 90 -5.77 -1.07 -6.19
CA PHE A 90 -4.45 -0.62 -5.80
C PHE A 90 -3.43 -1.75 -5.96
N ARG A 91 -3.75 -2.94 -5.45
CA ARG A 91 -2.93 -4.15 -5.55
C ARG A 91 -2.58 -4.49 -7.00
N ALA A 92 -3.54 -4.43 -7.92
CA ALA A 92 -3.31 -4.69 -9.33
C ALA A 92 -2.31 -3.70 -9.96
N GLN A 93 -2.36 -2.42 -9.56
CA GLN A 93 -1.40 -1.42 -10.05
C GLN A 93 0.01 -1.65 -9.53
N VAL A 94 0.15 -2.03 -8.26
CA VAL A 94 1.45 -2.41 -7.67
C VAL A 94 2.07 -3.56 -8.45
N TRP A 95 1.29 -4.62 -8.73
CA TRP A 95 1.77 -5.77 -9.49
C TRP A 95 2.13 -5.42 -10.93
N ARG A 96 1.35 -4.55 -11.57
CA ARG A 96 1.68 -4.05 -12.92
C ARG A 96 3.01 -3.30 -12.92
N TRP A 97 3.24 -2.42 -11.95
CA TRP A 97 4.50 -1.69 -11.83
C TRP A 97 5.67 -2.60 -11.47
N ALA A 98 5.49 -3.54 -10.56
CA ALA A 98 6.52 -4.52 -10.17
C ALA A 98 7.01 -5.32 -11.38
N ARG A 99 6.08 -5.79 -12.23
CA ARG A 99 6.43 -6.49 -13.48
C ARG A 99 7.19 -5.61 -14.46
N ARG A 100 6.87 -4.31 -14.53
CA ARG A 100 7.64 -3.33 -15.34
C ARG A 100 9.06 -3.11 -14.81
N GLN A 101 9.30 -3.37 -13.54
CA GLN A 101 10.65 -3.39 -12.94
C GLN A 101 11.38 -4.73 -13.16
N GLY A 102 10.86 -5.62 -14.02
CA GLY A 102 11.46 -6.92 -14.32
C GLY A 102 11.10 -8.03 -13.35
N LEU A 103 10.30 -7.77 -12.30
CA LEU A 103 9.97 -8.80 -11.33
C LEU A 103 8.99 -9.85 -11.89
N ARG A 104 9.37 -11.12 -11.73
CA ARG A 104 8.54 -12.28 -12.07
C ARG A 104 7.70 -12.69 -10.86
N ILE A 105 6.66 -11.92 -10.55
CA ILE A 105 5.79 -12.18 -9.39
C ILE A 105 4.58 -13.07 -9.70
N ALA A 106 4.28 -13.98 -8.78
CA ALA A 106 3.07 -14.80 -8.74
C ALA A 106 2.27 -14.47 -7.48
N PRO A 107 1.34 -13.49 -7.53
CA PRO A 107 0.54 -13.11 -6.37
C PRO A 107 -0.35 -14.26 -5.90
N ARG A 108 -0.35 -14.52 -4.59
CA ARG A 108 -1.23 -15.49 -3.93
C ARG A 108 -1.91 -14.84 -2.72
N ALA A 109 -3.23 -15.00 -2.65
CA ALA A 109 -4.01 -14.47 -1.54
C ALA A 109 -3.50 -15.03 -0.20
N PRO A 110 -3.44 -14.19 0.85
CA PRO A 110 -3.11 -14.67 2.18
C PRO A 110 -4.20 -15.65 2.65
N ARG A 111 -3.79 -16.73 3.32
CA ARG A 111 -4.72 -17.76 3.84
C ARG A 111 -5.51 -17.30 5.06
N GLU A 112 -4.96 -16.37 5.80
CA GLU A 112 -5.50 -15.77 7.01
C GLU A 112 -5.08 -14.29 7.05
N SER A 113 -5.75 -13.45 7.84
CA SER A 113 -5.32 -12.07 7.98
C SER A 113 -3.95 -12.00 8.69
N ALA A 114 -3.20 -10.92 8.47
CA ALA A 114 -1.93 -10.72 9.17
C ALA A 114 -2.11 -10.62 10.70
N LEU A 115 -3.27 -10.11 11.15
CA LEU A 115 -3.63 -10.05 12.56
C LEU A 115 -3.89 -11.46 13.13
N ASP A 116 -4.63 -12.29 12.40
CA ASP A 116 -4.93 -13.66 12.83
C ASP A 116 -3.64 -14.51 12.87
N ALA A 117 -2.79 -14.38 11.85
CA ALA A 117 -1.49 -15.04 11.82
C ALA A 117 -0.63 -14.62 13.02
N ALA A 118 -0.60 -13.33 13.36
CA ALA A 118 0.14 -12.82 14.51
C ALA A 118 -0.43 -13.35 15.83
N ALA A 119 -1.76 -13.35 15.99
CA ALA A 119 -2.43 -13.88 17.18
C ALA A 119 -2.15 -15.38 17.36
N ARG A 120 -2.23 -16.16 16.28
CA ARG A 120 -1.92 -17.60 16.28
C ARG A 120 -0.45 -17.86 16.65
N LEU A 121 0.48 -17.08 16.09
CA LEU A 121 1.91 -17.19 16.42
C LEU A 121 2.21 -16.82 17.88
N ALA A 122 1.53 -15.80 18.42
CA ALA A 122 1.66 -15.42 19.83
C ALA A 122 1.13 -16.54 20.75
N ALA A 123 -0.03 -17.11 20.45
CA ALA A 123 -0.61 -18.22 21.20
C ALA A 123 0.24 -19.51 21.13
N ALA A 124 1.00 -19.71 20.04
CA ALA A 124 1.93 -20.83 19.90
C ALA A 124 3.25 -20.63 20.68
N ARG A 125 3.66 -19.39 20.95
CA ARG A 125 4.88 -19.05 21.70
C ARG A 125 4.67 -18.86 23.20
N GLY A 126 3.42 -18.66 23.64
CA GLY A 126 3.05 -18.63 25.06
C GLY A 126 2.78 -20.01 25.67
N ARG A 127 3.08 -21.08 24.93
CA ARG A 127 3.10 -22.48 25.37
C ARG A 127 4.53 -22.98 25.35
#